data_AF-A0A538ERF3-F1
#
_entry.id   AF-A0A538ERF3-F1
#
_cell.length_a   1.000
_cell.length_b   1.000
_cell.length_c   1.000
_cell.angle_alpha   90.00
_cell.angle_beta   90.00
_cell.angle_gamma   90.00
#
_symmetry.space_group_name_H-M   'P 1'
#
loop_
_entity.id
_entity.type
_entity.pdbx_description
1 polymer ?
#
loop_
_entity_poly.entity_id
_entity_poly.type
_entity_poly.pdbx_seq_one_letter_code
_entity_poly.pdbx_strand_id
1 'polypeptide(L)' 'MPEGPDEAAALYDSAAEELEQAAKHCRTAARHFRDREIPRGAAHAWAAFGHIRAAEESLDAQARTHAAKSNP' A
#
# COMPACT_ATOMS: atom_id res chain seq x y z
N MET A 1 5.85 11.87 -13.48
CA MET A 1 5.59 12.87 -12.45
C MET A 1 4.14 13.18 -12.64
N PRO A 2 3.31 13.05 -11.61
CA PRO A 2 2.14 13.90 -11.49
C PRO A 2 2.37 15.27 -12.19
N GLU A 3 1.50 15.64 -13.14
CA GLU A 3 1.64 16.80 -14.02
C GLU A 3 1.63 18.14 -13.25
N GLY A 4 1.37 18.11 -11.94
CA GLY A 4 1.54 19.22 -10.99
C GLY A 4 1.58 18.75 -9.52
N PRO A 5 1.75 19.70 -8.56
CA PRO A 5 1.77 19.40 -7.12
C PRO A 5 0.55 18.61 -6.61
N ASP A 6 -0.63 18.88 -7.17
CA ASP A 6 -1.88 18.25 -6.77
C ASP A 6 -1.91 16.76 -7.12
N GLU A 7 -1.41 16.38 -8.29
CA GLU A 7 -1.30 14.97 -8.65
C GLU A 7 -0.25 14.25 -7.78
N ALA A 8 0.78 14.96 -7.29
CA ALA A 8 1.77 14.39 -6.39
C ALA A 8 1.18 14.14 -5.01
N ALA A 9 0.41 15.09 -4.49
CA ALA A 9 -0.36 14.90 -3.28
C ALA A 9 -1.31 13.70 -3.42
N ALA A 10 -2.09 13.62 -4.51
CA ALA A 10 -3.02 12.53 -4.75
C ALA A 10 -2.34 11.14 -4.77
N LEU A 11 -1.12 11.04 -5.29
CA LEU A 11 -0.34 9.79 -5.23
C LEU A 11 -0.02 9.39 -3.79
N TYR A 12 0.41 10.35 -2.97
CA TYR A 12 0.72 10.08 -1.56
C TYR A 12 -0.53 9.79 -0.73
N ASP A 13 -1.65 10.47 -1.01
CA ASP A 13 -2.94 10.18 -0.40
C ASP A 13 -3.37 8.74 -0.75
N SER A 14 -3.27 8.35 -2.03
CA SER A 14 -3.59 6.99 -2.48
C SER A 14 -2.69 5.94 -1.81
N ALA A 15 -1.38 6.20 -1.72
CA ALA A 15 -0.45 5.28 -1.04
C ALA A 15 -0.77 5.17 0.46
N ALA A 16 -1.18 6.26 1.11
CA ALA A 16 -1.60 6.25 2.51
C ALA A 16 -2.88 5.41 2.69
N GLU A 17 -3.88 5.58 1.82
CA GLU A 17 -5.11 4.79 1.86
C GLU A 17 -4.84 3.28 1.75
N GLU A 18 -3.97 2.87 0.81
CA GLU A 18 -3.54 1.48 0.66
C GLU A 18 -2.89 0.94 1.95
N LEU A 19 -1.97 1.70 2.55
CA LEU A 19 -1.30 1.30 3.80
C LEU A 19 -2.28 1.23 4.99
N GLU A 20 -3.28 2.10 5.04
CA GLU A 20 -4.34 2.02 6.04
C GLU A 20 -5.19 0.76 5.87
N GLN A 21 -5.51 0.36 4.64
CA GLN A 21 -6.21 -0.90 4.36
C GLN A 21 -5.36 -2.11 4.73
N ALA A 22 -4.06 -2.08 4.41
CA ALA A 22 -3.12 -3.10 4.87
C ALA A 22 -3.16 -3.26 6.40
N ALA A 23 -3.10 -2.15 7.14
CA ALA A 23 -3.17 -2.16 8.60
C ALA A 23 -4.50 -2.71 9.13
N LYS A 24 -5.64 -2.36 8.51
CA LYS A 24 -6.97 -2.90 8.85
C LYS A 24 -7.02 -4.42 8.63
N HIS A 25 -6.48 -4.91 7.51
CA HIS A 25 -6.40 -6.33 7.23
C HIS A 25 -5.48 -7.09 8.19
N CYS A 26 -4.32 -6.54 8.54
CA CYS A 26 -3.43 -7.12 9.55
C CYS A 26 -4.13 -7.29 10.91
N ARG A 27 -4.85 -6.26 11.37
CA ARG A 27 -5.63 -6.33 12.62
C ARG A 27 -6.71 -7.41 12.56
N THR A 28 -7.39 -7.51 11.43
CA THR A 28 -8.45 -8.51 11.20
C THR A 28 -7.88 -9.93 11.13
N ALA A 29 -6.78 -10.13 10.40
CA ALA A 29 -6.06 -11.41 10.35
C ALA A 29 -5.64 -11.86 11.74
N ALA A 30 -5.05 -10.96 12.54
CA ALA A 30 -4.63 -11.26 13.90
C ALA A 30 -5.81 -11.68 14.80
N ARG A 31 -6.99 -11.05 14.66
CA ARG A 31 -8.21 -11.50 15.33
C ARG A 31 -8.58 -12.93 14.92
N HIS A 32 -8.71 -13.20 13.62
CA HIS A 32 -9.06 -14.53 13.13
C HIS A 32 -8.07 -15.62 13.57
N PHE A 33 -6.77 -15.34 13.60
CA PHE A 33 -5.79 -16.30 14.10
C PHE A 33 -5.93 -16.57 15.60
N ARG A 34 -6.23 -15.56 16.42
CA ARG A 34 -6.52 -15.76 17.86
C ARG A 34 -7.76 -16.62 18.06
N ASP A 35 -8.76 -16.45 17.20
CA ASP A 35 -10.01 -17.21 17.21
C ASP A 35 -9.87 -18.59 16.53
N ARG A 36 -8.66 -18.96 16.10
CA ARG A 36 -8.33 -20.21 15.36
C ARG A 36 -9.07 -20.36 14.03
N GLU A 37 -9.55 -19.27 13.44
CA GLU A 37 -10.16 -19.23 12.11
C GLU A 37 -9.09 -19.14 11.00
N ILE A 38 -8.28 -20.19 10.87
CA ILE A 38 -7.04 -20.19 10.06
C ILE A 38 -7.24 -19.73 8.59
N PRO A 39 -8.21 -20.27 7.82
CA PRO A 39 -8.36 -19.86 6.42
C PRO A 39 -8.73 -18.38 6.27
N ARG A 40 -9.55 -17.83 7.18
CA ARG A 40 -9.94 -16.42 7.19
C ARG A 40 -8.77 -15.51 7.59
N GLY A 41 -8.00 -15.93 8.58
CA GLY A 41 -6.77 -15.24 8.99
C GLY A 41 -5.79 -15.13 7.82
N ALA A 42 -5.54 -16.23 7.10
CA ALA A 42 -4.66 -16.25 5.95
C ALA A 42 -5.18 -15.36 4.80
N ALA A 43 -6.48 -15.38 4.50
CA ALA A 43 -7.06 -14.54 3.46
C ALA A 43 -6.81 -13.04 3.72
N HIS A 44 -7.01 -12.59 4.97
CA HIS A 44 -6.72 -11.20 5.33
C HIS A 44 -5.22 -10.89 5.36
N ALA A 45 -4.36 -11.84 5.73
CA ALA A 45 -2.91 -11.65 5.66
C ALA A 45 -2.45 -11.41 4.21
N TRP A 46 -2.99 -12.17 3.25
CA TRP A 46 -2.68 -11.98 1.83
C TRP A 46 -3.27 -10.69 1.25
N ALA A 47 -4.47 -10.30 1.69
CA ALA A 47 -5.03 -9.00 1.33
C ALA A 47 -4.14 -7.85 1.82
N ALA A 48 -3.67 -7.89 3.08
CA ALA A 48 -2.75 -6.90 3.61
C ALA A 48 -1.46 -6.80 2.80
N PHE A 49 -0.90 -7.95 2.41
CA PHE A 49 0.30 -7.99 1.57
C PHE A 49 0.07 -7.36 0.19
N GLY A 50 -1.10 -7.59 -0.42
CA GLY A 50 -1.48 -6.95 -1.69
C GLY A 50 -1.50 -5.43 -1.60
N HIS A 51 -2.12 -4.87 -0.57
CA HIS A 51 -2.15 -3.42 -0.34
C HIS A 51 -0.75 -2.82 -0.11
N ILE A 52 0.12 -3.51 0.63
CA ILE A 52 1.52 -3.09 0.82
C ILE A 52 2.24 -3.01 -0.53
N ARG A 53 2.09 -4.04 -1.37
CA ARG A 53 2.71 -4.09 -2.70
C ARG A 53 2.18 -2.98 -3.61
N ALA A 54 0.88 -2.68 -3.58
CA ALA A 54 0.29 -1.60 -4.38
C ALA A 54 0.82 -0.22 -3.98
N ALA A 55 0.92 0.05 -2.67
CA ALA A 55 1.51 1.28 -2.15
C ALA A 55 2.99 1.40 -2.54
N GLU A 56 3.76 0.33 -2.37
CA GLU A 56 5.19 0.27 -2.71
C GLU A 56 5.42 0.52 -4.20
N GLU A 57 4.65 -0.12 -5.09
CA GLU A 57 4.75 0.06 -6.54
C GLU A 57 4.48 1.51 -6.94
N SER A 58 3.46 2.13 -6.35
CA SER A 58 3.11 3.54 -6.63
C SER A 58 4.22 4.50 -6.19
N LEU A 59 4.80 4.27 -5.02
CA LEU A 59 5.90 5.08 -4.48
C LEU A 59 7.20 4.88 -5.28
N ASP A 60 7.50 3.64 -5.70
CA ASP A 60 8.68 3.33 -6.51
C ASP A 60 8.57 3.95 -7.92
N ALA A 61 7.40 3.88 -8.55
CA ALA A 61 7.14 4.54 -9.83
C ALA A 61 7.37 6.06 -9.76
N GLN A 62 6.94 6.69 -8.65
CA GLN A 62 7.21 8.10 -8.39
C GLN A 62 8.71 8.36 -8.28
N ALA A 63 9.42 7.58 -7.46
CA ALA A 63 10.83 7.75 -7.18
C ALA A 63 11.68 7.61 -8.46
N ARG A 64 11.38 6.60 -9.29
CA ARG A 64 12.04 6.42 -10.59
C ARG A 64 11.84 7.60 -11.51
N THR A 65 10.62 8.15 -11.55
CA THR A 65 10.35 9.33 -12.40
C THR A 65 11.06 10.57 -11.89
N HIS A 66 11.15 10.75 -10.57
CA HIS A 66 11.91 11.84 -9.98
C HIS A 66 13.41 11.74 -10.30
N ALA A 67 14.00 10.55 -10.19
CA ALA A 67 15.40 10.29 -10.51
C ALA A 67 15.72 10.60 -11.98
N ALA A 68 14.87 10.14 -12.91
CA ALA A 68 15.07 10.36 -14.36
C ALA A 68 15.04 11.85 -14.77
N LYS A 69 14.35 12.72 -14.02
CA LYS A 69 14.29 14.16 -14.29
C LYS A 69 15.33 14.97 -13.52
N SER A 70 15.76 14.50 -12.35
CA SER A 70 16.69 15.24 -11.47
C SER A 70 18.15 15.00 -11.84
N ASN A 71 18.45 13.92 -12.58
CA ASN A 71 19.78 13.63 -13.11
C ASN A 71 19.69 13.45 -14.64
N PRO A 72 19.85 14.54 -15.42
CA PRO A 72 19.66 14.52 -16.87
C PRO A 72 20.78 13.80 -17.63
#